data_AF-A0A5K6CLZ8-F1
#
_entry.id   AF-A0A5K6CLZ8-F1
#
_cell.length_a   1.000
_cell.length_b   1.000
_cell.length_c   1.000
_cell.angle_alpha   90.00
_cell.angle_beta   90.00
_cell.angle_gamma   90.00
#
_symmetry.space_group_name_H-M   'P 1'
#
loop_
_entity.id
_entity.type
_entity.pdbx_description
1 polymer ?
#
loop_
_entity_poly.entity_id
_entity_poly.type
_entity_poly.pdbx_seq_one_letter_code
_entity_poly.pdbx_strand_id
1 'polypeptide(L)'
;MKVYLFAQALDNDSSDDWYEYTNNSLKEIIEESDQSQLNNLIFELTNEGKREITNNVECYYKLTYNNFLNFILLIENQQKDKIGRVAKTALIIKDYNNIALDFEKILTLFWTRTNRNLVTSISLGKQCDKIFDMIKKKREKQRWLVSLALVSFSIILVLFFLKLRQG
;
A
#
# COMPACT_ATOMS: atom_id res chain seq x y z
N MET A 1 -8.33 -8.55 1.92
CA MET A 1 -7.19 -7.72 2.34
C MET A 1 -6.08 -8.62 2.85
N LYS A 2 -4.85 -8.43 2.36
CA LYS A 2 -3.64 -9.05 2.89
C LYS A 2 -2.60 -7.98 3.15
N VAL A 3 -1.79 -8.17 4.18
CA VAL A 3 -0.73 -7.25 4.58
C VAL A 3 0.57 -8.03 4.60
N TYR A 4 1.54 -7.55 3.83
CA TYR A 4 2.84 -8.17 3.70
C TYR A 4 3.92 -7.19 4.11
N LEU A 5 5.01 -7.72 4.64
CA LEU A 5 6.19 -6.99 5.04
C LEU A 5 7.38 -7.63 4.37
N PHE A 6 8.22 -6.76 3.85
CA PHE A 6 9.46 -7.12 3.21
C PHE A 6 10.55 -6.19 3.73
N ALA A 7 11.75 -6.70 3.92
CA ALA A 7 12.87 -5.80 4.10
C ALA A 7 14.16 -6.35 3.50
N GLN A 8 14.79 -5.52 2.70
CA GLN A 8 16.03 -5.82 1.99
C GLN A 8 17.17 -5.01 2.58
N ALA A 9 18.28 -5.67 2.87
CA ALA A 9 19.52 -4.95 3.11
C ALA A 9 20.04 -4.41 1.77
N LEU A 10 20.63 -3.21 1.78
CA LEU A 10 21.06 -2.53 0.55
C LEU A 10 22.31 -3.16 -0.09
N ASP A 11 22.88 -4.21 0.51
CA ASP A 11 23.92 -5.04 -0.07
C ASP A 11 23.31 -6.31 -0.69
N ASN A 12 23.77 -6.66 -1.90
CA ASN A 12 23.20 -7.74 -2.71
C ASN A 12 23.37 -9.16 -2.12
N ASP A 13 24.03 -9.31 -0.97
CA ASP A 13 24.35 -10.61 -0.36
C ASP A 13 23.36 -11.03 0.74
N SER A 14 22.26 -10.28 0.93
CA SER A 14 21.25 -10.55 1.96
C SER A 14 20.14 -11.48 1.47
N SER A 15 19.75 -12.44 2.31
CA SER A 15 18.45 -13.11 2.16
C SER A 15 17.32 -12.11 2.43
N ASP A 16 16.29 -12.15 1.59
CA ASP A 16 15.12 -11.31 1.71
C ASP A 16 14.16 -11.82 2.80
N ASP A 17 13.80 -10.94 3.72
CA ASP A 17 12.89 -11.22 4.84
C ASP A 17 11.42 -11.01 4.40
N TRP A 18 10.72 -12.06 3.93
CA TRP A 18 9.31 -11.98 3.51
C TRP A 18 8.33 -12.47 4.57
N TYR A 19 7.33 -11.65 4.92
CA TYR A 19 6.36 -11.98 5.95
C TYR A 19 4.93 -11.56 5.57
N GLU A 20 3.94 -12.37 5.94
CA GLU A 20 2.52 -12.03 5.93
C GLU A 20 2.06 -11.71 7.36
N TYR A 21 1.41 -10.56 7.54
CA TYR A 21 0.80 -10.19 8.80
C TYR A 21 -0.61 -10.78 8.90
N THR A 22 -0.79 -11.70 9.85
CA THR A 22 -2.06 -12.41 10.09
C THR A 22 -2.37 -12.45 11.59
N ASN A 23 -3.59 -12.08 12.00
CA ASN A 23 -4.05 -12.21 13.39
C ASN A 23 -3.06 -11.68 14.46
N ASN A 24 -2.48 -10.48 14.26
CA ASN A 24 -1.43 -9.90 15.12
C ASN A 24 -0.14 -10.74 15.24
N SER A 25 0.15 -11.56 14.23
CA SER A 25 1.35 -12.38 14.13
C SER A 25 1.99 -12.24 12.75
N LEU A 26 3.25 -12.65 12.63
CA LEU A 26 3.98 -12.66 11.36
C LEU A 26 4.25 -14.10 10.95
N LYS A 27 3.75 -14.47 9.79
CA LYS A 27 4.05 -15.73 9.15
C LYS A 27 5.10 -15.49 8.07
N GLU A 28 6.22 -16.18 8.17
CA GLU A 28 7.27 -16.12 7.16
C GLU A 28 6.79 -16.76 5.85
N ILE A 29 7.15 -16.14 4.72
CA ILE A 29 6.80 -16.61 3.39
C ILE A 29 8.05 -17.23 2.79
N ILE A 30 8.05 -18.57 2.73
CA ILE A 30 9.19 -19.37 2.27
C ILE A 30 8.98 -19.85 0.83
N GLU A 31 7.71 -19.93 0.38
CA GLU A 31 7.37 -20.40 -0.96
C GLU A 31 7.77 -19.37 -2.02
N GLU A 32 8.65 -19.76 -2.93
CA GLU A 32 9.14 -18.92 -4.04
C GLU A 32 8.00 -18.41 -4.94
N SER A 33 6.94 -19.21 -5.08
CA SER A 33 5.77 -18.83 -5.88
C SER A 33 5.02 -17.63 -5.27
N ASP A 34 4.87 -17.60 -3.94
CA ASP A 34 4.25 -16.49 -3.22
C ASP A 34 5.14 -15.24 -3.26
N GLN A 35 6.45 -15.40 -3.08
CA GLN A 35 7.43 -14.31 -3.19
C GLN A 35 7.41 -13.71 -4.60
N SER A 36 7.37 -14.54 -5.63
CA SER A 36 7.29 -14.10 -7.04
C SER A 36 6.02 -13.30 -7.32
N GLN A 37 4.87 -13.72 -6.78
CA GLN A 37 3.63 -12.96 -6.90
C GLN A 37 3.70 -11.59 -6.24
N LEU A 38 4.33 -11.51 -5.05
CA LEU A 38 4.54 -10.24 -4.36
C LEU A 38 5.50 -9.32 -5.12
N ASN A 39 6.59 -9.86 -5.66
CA ASN A 39 7.49 -9.11 -6.53
C ASN A 39 6.77 -8.53 -7.74
N ASN A 40 5.95 -9.32 -8.43
CA ASN A 40 5.15 -8.82 -9.56
C ASN A 40 4.21 -7.69 -9.13
N LEU A 41 3.57 -7.78 -7.96
CA LEU A 41 2.74 -6.71 -7.42
C LEU A 41 3.55 -5.45 -7.12
N ILE A 42 4.78 -5.59 -6.60
CA ILE A 42 5.70 -4.46 -6.39
C ILE A 42 6.05 -3.80 -7.71
N PHE A 43 6.43 -4.57 -8.73
CA PHE A 43 6.73 -4.04 -10.06
C PHE A 43 5.52 -3.33 -10.68
N GLU A 44 4.33 -3.92 -10.61
CA GLU A 44 3.11 -3.31 -11.13
C GLU A 44 2.83 -1.96 -10.44
N LEU A 45 2.88 -1.92 -9.11
CA LEU A 45 2.56 -0.70 -8.35
C LEU A 45 3.62 0.39 -8.51
N THR A 46 4.90 0.03 -8.60
CA THR A 46 5.98 1.01 -8.78
C THR A 46 6.03 1.58 -10.20
N ASN A 47 5.64 0.80 -11.21
CA ASN A 47 5.64 1.23 -12.60
C ASN A 47 4.35 1.95 -13.02
N GLU A 48 3.19 1.41 -12.64
CA GLU A 48 1.88 1.90 -13.10
C GLU A 48 1.08 2.65 -12.01
N GLY A 49 1.50 2.52 -10.75
CA GLY A 49 0.81 3.15 -9.62
C GLY A 49 1.04 4.65 -9.54
N LYS A 50 0.17 5.31 -8.79
CA LYS A 50 0.37 6.70 -8.37
C LYS A 50 1.34 6.73 -7.20
N ARG A 51 2.14 7.80 -7.12
CA ARG A 51 3.18 8.01 -6.12
C ARG A 51 2.82 9.16 -5.18
N GLU A 52 3.01 8.97 -3.88
CA GLU A 52 2.97 10.02 -2.86
C GLU A 52 4.16 9.88 -1.92
N ILE A 53 4.63 10.99 -1.35
CA ILE A 53 5.75 10.97 -0.42
C ILE A 53 5.40 11.83 0.79
N THR A 54 5.82 11.40 1.97
CA THR A 54 5.77 12.17 3.22
C THR A 54 6.98 11.81 4.04
N ASN A 55 7.93 12.74 4.13
CA ASN A 55 9.18 12.59 4.87
C ASN A 55 9.89 11.27 4.49
N ASN A 56 9.88 10.28 5.38
CA ASN A 56 10.61 9.02 5.26
C ASN A 56 9.75 7.88 4.69
N VAL A 57 8.50 8.17 4.33
CA VAL A 57 7.57 7.18 3.79
C VAL A 57 7.19 7.59 2.38
N GLU A 58 7.44 6.68 1.45
CA GLU A 58 7.04 6.78 0.07
C GLU A 58 5.95 5.75 -0.20
N CYS A 59 4.90 6.15 -0.92
CA CYS A 59 3.79 5.28 -1.23
C CYS A 59 3.53 5.17 -2.73
N TYR A 60 3.41 3.94 -3.18
CA TYR A 60 2.88 3.60 -4.50
C TYR A 60 1.51 2.96 -4.33
N TYR A 61 0.50 3.41 -5.07
CA TYR A 61 -0.86 2.89 -4.95
C TYR A 61 -1.62 2.83 -6.28
N LYS A 62 -2.50 1.84 -6.39
CA LYS A 62 -3.38 1.64 -7.55
C LYS A 62 -4.77 1.24 -7.06
N LEU A 63 -5.80 1.84 -7.66
CA LEU A 63 -7.18 1.40 -7.48
C LEU A 63 -7.46 0.25 -8.44
N THR A 64 -7.98 -0.84 -7.91
CA THR A 64 -8.41 -2.00 -8.71
C THR A 64 -9.81 -1.76 -9.29
N TYR A 65 -10.19 -2.56 -10.30
CA TYR A 65 -11.51 -2.52 -10.93
C TYR A 65 -12.67 -2.73 -9.93
N ASN A 66 -12.44 -3.56 -8.90
CA ASN A 66 -13.41 -3.80 -7.83
C ASN A 66 -13.32 -2.77 -6.70
N ASN A 67 -12.76 -1.59 -7.00
CA ASN A 67 -12.74 -0.48 -6.06
C ASN A 67 -11.87 -0.74 -4.82
N PHE A 68 -11.14 -1.86 -4.74
CA PHE A 68 -10.12 -2.12 -3.71
C PHE A 68 -8.86 -1.31 -3.99
N LEU A 69 -8.11 -1.04 -2.94
CA LEU A 69 -6.86 -0.29 -3.01
C LEU A 69 -5.69 -1.24 -2.77
N ASN A 70 -4.78 -1.31 -3.74
CA ASN A 70 -3.47 -1.94 -3.56
C ASN A 70 -2.45 -0.82 -3.33
N PHE A 71 -1.61 -0.95 -2.32
CA PHE A 71 -0.56 0.03 -2.08
C PHE A 71 0.65 -0.55 -1.38
N ILE A 72 1.78 0.12 -1.56
CA ILE A 72 3.05 -0.18 -0.93
C ILE A 72 3.51 1.07 -0.23
N LEU A 73 3.95 0.94 1.02
CA LEU A 73 4.70 1.96 1.76
C LEU A 73 6.16 1.51 1.81
N LEU A 74 7.04 2.24 1.13
CA LEU A 74 8.48 2.15 1.25
C LEU A 74 8.92 3.06 2.40
N ILE A 75 9.54 2.48 3.42
CA ILE A 75 9.90 3.14 4.66
C ILE A 75 11.42 3.21 4.73
N GLU A 76 11.94 4.43 4.62
CA GLU A 76 13.35 4.74 4.72
C GLU A 76 13.68 5.14 6.15
N ASN A 77 14.10 4.18 6.96
CA ASN A 77 14.29 4.39 8.40
C ASN A 77 15.75 4.26 8.87
N GLN A 78 16.72 4.35 7.94
CA GLN A 78 18.15 4.11 8.25
C GLN A 78 18.36 2.85 9.11
N GLN A 79 17.47 1.87 8.97
CA GLN A 79 17.42 0.73 9.86
C GLN A 79 18.61 -0.15 9.58
N LYS A 80 19.21 -0.61 10.65
CA LYS A 80 20.27 -1.60 10.57
C LYS A 80 19.70 -2.97 10.87
N ASP A 81 20.05 -3.94 10.03
CA ASP A 81 19.80 -5.33 10.32
C ASP A 81 20.69 -5.84 11.48
N LYS A 82 20.60 -7.14 11.79
CA LYS A 82 21.36 -7.78 12.87
C LYS A 82 22.87 -7.58 12.80
N ILE A 83 23.42 -7.30 11.61
CA ILE A 83 24.86 -7.21 11.34
C ILE A 83 25.28 -5.75 11.08
N GLY A 84 24.34 -4.80 11.17
CA GLY A 84 24.64 -3.37 11.05
C GLY A 84 24.40 -2.78 9.66
N ARG A 85 23.81 -3.54 8.73
CA ARG A 85 23.62 -3.15 7.33
C ARG A 85 22.36 -2.32 7.16
N VAL A 86 22.45 -1.23 6.39
CA VAL A 86 21.30 -0.35 6.14
C VAL A 86 20.28 -1.10 5.30
N ALA A 87 19.04 -1.09 5.74
CA ALA A 87 17.95 -1.79 5.12
C ALA A 87 16.71 -0.90 4.96
N LYS A 88 15.94 -1.19 3.91
CA LYS A 88 14.65 -0.56 3.64
C LYS A 88 13.54 -1.54 3.96
N THR A 89 12.46 -1.05 4.56
CA THR A 89 11.25 -1.85 4.83
C THR A 89 10.18 -1.47 3.82
N ALA A 90 9.55 -2.45 3.19
CA ALA A 90 8.35 -2.27 2.40
C ALA A 90 7.16 -2.91 3.14
N LEU A 91 6.09 -2.15 3.32
CA LEU A 91 4.80 -2.64 3.77
C LEU A 91 3.85 -2.65 2.59
N ILE A 92 3.36 -3.83 2.21
CA ILE A 92 2.52 -4.04 1.02
C ILE A 92 1.12 -4.41 1.48
N ILE A 93 0.12 -3.73 0.99
CA ILE A 93 -1.28 -3.98 1.34
C ILE A 93 -2.05 -4.25 0.06
N LYS A 94 -2.57 -5.47 -0.03
CA LYS A 94 -3.34 -5.98 -1.17
C LYS A 94 -4.82 -6.05 -0.81
N ASP A 95 -5.66 -5.63 -1.74
CA ASP A 95 -7.12 -5.66 -1.68
C ASP A 95 -7.66 -4.97 -0.39
N TYR A 96 -7.18 -3.76 -0.12
CA TYR A 96 -7.63 -2.99 1.04
C TYR A 96 -9.11 -2.62 0.93
N ASN A 97 -9.86 -2.91 2.00
CA ASN A 97 -11.30 -2.70 2.07
C ASN A 97 -11.76 -2.00 3.36
N ASN A 98 -11.26 -0.79 3.61
CA ASN A 98 -11.73 0.09 4.70
C ASN A 98 -11.62 -0.48 6.12
N ILE A 99 -10.69 -1.40 6.35
CA ILE A 99 -10.39 -1.96 7.67
C ILE A 99 -9.37 -1.06 8.39
N ALA A 100 -9.52 -0.84 9.69
CA ALA A 100 -8.52 -0.09 10.45
C ALA A 100 -7.17 -0.84 10.45
N LEU A 101 -6.08 -0.12 10.19
CA LEU A 101 -4.72 -0.64 10.25
C LEU A 101 -3.96 0.16 11.29
N ASP A 102 -3.25 -0.56 12.17
CA ASP A 102 -2.36 0.03 13.16
C ASP A 102 -0.93 -0.14 12.67
N PHE A 103 -0.43 0.85 11.92
CA PHE A 103 0.89 0.78 11.30
C PHE A 103 2.00 0.72 12.34
N GLU A 104 1.87 1.43 13.46
CA GLU A 104 2.86 1.40 14.54
C GLU A 104 3.01 -0.03 15.08
N LYS A 105 1.90 -0.69 15.38
CA LYS A 105 1.90 -2.07 15.87
C LYS A 105 2.46 -3.05 14.83
N ILE A 106 2.04 -2.94 13.58
CA ILE A 106 2.50 -3.82 12.49
C ILE A 106 4.01 -3.69 12.30
N LEU A 107 4.53 -2.46 12.22
CA LEU A 107 5.97 -2.20 12.04
C LEU A 107 6.78 -2.64 13.26
N THR A 108 6.29 -2.36 14.47
CA THR A 108 6.96 -2.79 15.71
C THR A 108 7.08 -4.30 15.77
N LEU A 109 6.00 -5.04 15.48
CA LEU A 109 6.02 -6.51 15.45
C LEU A 109 7.06 -7.03 14.45
N PHE A 110 7.12 -6.43 13.26
CA PHE A 110 8.05 -6.83 12.19
C PHE A 110 9.50 -6.61 12.56
N TRP A 111 9.83 -5.44 13.09
CA TRP A 111 11.21 -5.11 13.47
C TRP A 111 11.66 -5.88 14.71
N THR A 112 10.77 -6.17 15.66
CA THR A 112 11.08 -7.10 16.76
C THR A 112 11.39 -8.49 16.22
N ARG A 113 10.58 -9.02 15.29
CA ARG A 113 10.78 -10.36 14.71
C ARG A 113 12.09 -10.47 13.92
N THR A 114 12.44 -9.42 13.18
CA THR A 114 13.66 -9.35 12.36
C THR A 114 14.88 -8.84 13.13
N ASN A 115 14.74 -8.53 14.43
CA ASN A 115 15.78 -7.99 15.32
C ASN A 115 16.45 -6.71 14.77
N ARG A 116 15.62 -5.74 14.38
CA ARG A 116 16.04 -4.43 13.85
C ARG A 116 15.83 -3.35 14.91
N ASN A 117 16.67 -2.32 14.91
CA ASN A 117 16.58 -1.24 15.90
C ASN A 117 15.23 -0.50 15.84
N LEU A 118 14.55 -0.44 16.99
CA LEU A 118 13.16 0.03 17.15
C LEU A 118 12.99 1.55 17.36
N VAL A 119 14.08 2.32 17.38
CA VAL A 119 14.17 3.67 17.97
C VAL A 119 13.19 4.70 17.37
N THR A 120 12.54 4.41 16.24
CA THR A 120 11.74 5.37 15.46
C THR A 120 10.32 4.91 15.06
N SER A 121 9.79 3.80 15.61
CA SER A 121 8.51 3.21 15.16
C SER A 121 7.29 4.14 15.30
N ILE A 122 7.16 4.85 16.43
CA ILE A 122 6.02 5.74 16.68
C ILE A 122 5.94 6.87 15.64
N SER A 123 7.08 7.51 15.32
CA SER A 123 7.11 8.60 14.34
C SER A 123 6.75 8.11 12.93
N LEU A 124 7.21 6.91 12.57
CA LEU A 124 6.94 6.32 11.26
C LEU A 124 5.53 5.78 11.12
N GLY A 125 4.96 5.20 12.19
CA GLY A 125 3.55 4.84 12.22
C GLY A 125 2.66 6.03 11.86
N LYS A 126 2.89 7.18 12.52
CA LYS A 126 2.18 8.44 12.22
C LYS A 126 2.37 8.93 10.78
N GLN A 127 3.56 8.76 10.20
CA GLN A 127 3.80 9.12 8.80
C GLN A 127 3.04 8.19 7.83
N CYS A 128 2.99 6.90 8.14
CA CYS A 128 2.19 5.92 7.39
C CYS A 128 0.70 6.26 7.48
N ASP A 129 0.18 6.56 8.68
CA ASP A 129 -1.21 6.99 8.89
C ASP A 129 -1.55 8.22 8.04
N LYS A 130 -0.67 9.23 8.05
CA LYS A 130 -0.88 10.48 7.31
C LYS A 130 -0.97 10.25 5.80
N ILE A 131 -0.06 9.47 5.23
CA ILE A 131 -0.11 9.09 3.80
C ILE A 131 -1.37 8.29 3.51
N PHE A 132 -1.70 7.35 4.38
CA PHE A 132 -2.83 6.47 4.18
C PHE A 132 -4.16 7.22 4.15
N ASP A 133 -4.34 8.17 5.06
CA ASP A 133 -5.51 9.04 5.09
C ASP A 133 -5.58 9.97 3.88
N MET A 134 -4.43 10.45 3.39
CA MET A 134 -4.38 11.21 2.14
C MET A 134 -4.87 10.38 0.95
N ILE A 135 -4.45 9.11 0.86
CA ILE A 135 -4.86 8.20 -0.22
C ILE A 135 -6.34 7.85 -0.11
N LYS A 136 -6.86 7.59 1.09
CA LYS A 136 -8.30 7.38 1.31
C LYS A 136 -9.13 8.56 0.80
N LYS A 137 -8.75 9.79 1.16
CA LYS A 137 -9.44 11.02 0.70
C LYS A 137 -9.39 11.14 -0.83
N LYS A 138 -8.26 10.82 -1.47
CA LYS A 138 -8.15 10.82 -2.94
C LYS A 138 -9.07 9.77 -3.59
N ARG A 139 -9.18 8.57 -3.01
CA ARG A 139 -10.11 7.52 -3.46
C ARG A 139 -11.57 7.96 -3.34
N GLU A 140 -11.97 8.54 -2.21
CA GLU A 140 -13.32 9.04 -2.01
C GLU A 140 -13.68 10.15 -3.01
N LYS A 141 -12.76 11.10 -3.21
CA LYS A 141 -12.93 12.15 -4.22
C LYS A 141 -13.11 11.57 -5.63
N GLN A 142 -12.29 10.58 -6.00
CA GLN A 142 -12.39 9.94 -7.31
C GLN A 142 -13.73 9.19 -7.48
N ARG A 143 -14.21 8.48 -6.45
CA ARG A 143 -15.52 7.82 -6.49
C ARG A 143 -16.67 8.80 -6.65
N TRP A 144 -16.61 9.93 -5.94
CA TRP A 144 -17.63 10.97 -6.05
C TRP A 144 -17.66 11.58 -7.44
N LEU A 145 -16.49 11.87 -8.03
CA LEU A 145 -16.38 12.38 -9.40
C LEU A 145 -16.96 11.40 -10.45
N VAL A 146 -16.66 10.10 -10.33
CA VAL A 146 -17.22 9.08 -11.23
C VAL A 146 -18.75 9.02 -11.11
N SER A 147 -19.27 9.07 -9.88
CA SER A 147 -20.71 9.06 -9.63
C SER A 147 -21.39 10.29 -10.27
N LEU A 148 -20.78 11.48 -10.11
CA LEU A 148 -21.26 12.71 -10.71
C LEU A 148 -21.26 12.64 -12.25
N ALA A 149 -20.20 12.11 -12.84
CA ALA A 149 -20.08 11.93 -14.28
C ALA A 149 -21.16 10.98 -14.83
N LEU A 150 -21.44 9.88 -14.14
CA LEU A 150 -22.49 8.92 -14.54
C LEU A 150 -23.89 9.54 -14.48
N VAL A 151 -24.20 10.29 -13.42
CA VAL A 151 -25.48 11.02 -13.32
C VAL A 151 -25.58 12.06 -14.43
N SER A 152 -24.52 12.85 -14.65
CA SER A 152 -24.49 13.87 -15.70
C SER A 152 -24.68 13.26 -17.09
N PHE A 153 -23.98 12.16 -17.38
CA PHE A 153 -24.10 11.42 -18.63
C PHE A 153 -25.51 10.85 -18.82
N SER A 154 -26.12 10.31 -17.76
CA SER A 154 -27.49 9.80 -17.81
C SER A 154 -28.49 10.91 -18.15
N ILE A 155 -28.34 12.10 -17.55
CA ILE A 155 -29.18 13.27 -17.86
C ILE A 155 -29.00 13.69 -19.33
N ILE A 156 -27.76 13.76 -19.82
CA ILE A 156 -27.46 14.10 -21.22
C ILE A 156 -28.11 13.09 -22.16
N LEU A 157 -28.03 11.79 -21.84
CA LEU A 157 -28.63 10.72 -22.64
C LEU A 157 -30.15 10.87 -22.73
N VAL A 158 -30.81 11.14 -21.59
CA VAL A 158 -32.26 11.36 -21.55
C VAL A 158 -32.66 12.57 -22.38
N LEU A 159 -31.94 13.69 -22.27
CA LEU A 159 -32.19 14.89 -23.07
C LEU A 159 -31.99 14.62 -24.57
N PHE A 160 -30.98 13.83 -24.94
CA PHE A 160 -30.74 13.44 -26.32
C PHE A 160 -31.88 12.58 -26.89
N PHE A 161 -32.37 11.60 -26.14
CA PHE A 161 -33.51 10.77 -26.55
C PHE A 161 -34.83 11.56 -26.61
N LEU A 162 -35.06 12.49 -25.68
CA LEU A 162 -36.22 13.39 -25.74
C LEU A 162 -36.20 14.24 -27.01
N LYS A 163 -35.02 14.77 -27.38
CA LYS A 163 -34.85 15.55 -28.61
C LYS A 163 -35.07 14.72 -29.88
N LEU A 164 -34.59 13.47 -29.91
CA LEU A 164 -34.82 12.55 -31.03
C LEU A 164 -36.27 12.11 -31.19
N ARG A 165 -37.06 12.07 -30.11
CA ARG A 165 -38.47 11.67 -30.15
C ARG A 165 -39.40 12.80 -30.63
N GLN A 166 -38.93 14.04 -30.62
CA GLN A 166 -39.70 15.24 -30.99
C GLN A 166 -39.43 15.71 -32.43
N GLY A 167 -38.47 15.12 -33.15
CA GLY A 167 -38.17 15.38 -34.57
C GLY A 167 -38.56 14.20 -35.44
#